data_AF-A0A2I0VU60-F1
#
_entry.id   AF-A0A2I0VU60-F1
#
_cell.length_a   1.000
_cell.length_b   1.000
_cell.length_c   1.000
_cell.angle_alpha   90.00
_cell.angle_beta   90.00
_cell.angle_gamma   90.00
#
_symmetry.space_group_name_H-M   'P 1'
#
loop_
_entity.id
_entity.type
_entity.pdbx_description
1 polymer ?
#
loop_
_entity_poly.entity_id
_entity_poly.type
_entity_poly.pdbx_seq_one_letter_code
_entity_poly.pdbx_strand_id
1 'polypeptide(L)'
;MEAVPAGVDPTQWCQIVSKWSQPHDKERAARNAENAKKQTCPHTMGRISSVRRQQETSIQDRLLLWKINRTRKDGSWSSEDARQKWAHASEMLAEEGLMPEDGNLEANEKAFKAIMGPEHPGRVRTQGFGVTPSRYFPQSTTTQGSGSGGNTAFDRVVKLEEVVRTLQSEVRQLKENNQQQHPPGSSTLGDNDQFSPN
;
A
#
# COMPACT_ATOMS: atom_id res chain seq x y z
N MET A 1 -49.31 -22.97 12.65
CA MET A 1 -47.98 -23.49 12.28
C MET A 1 -47.69 -23.04 10.87
N GLU A 2 -46.51 -22.45 10.61
CA GLU A 2 -46.09 -22.17 9.22
C GLU A 2 -46.12 -23.46 8.41
N ALA A 3 -46.67 -23.42 7.20
CA ALA A 3 -46.76 -24.58 6.33
C ALA A 3 -45.36 -25.07 5.96
N VAL A 4 -45.14 -26.39 6.05
CA VAL A 4 -43.88 -27.02 5.64
C VAL A 4 -43.74 -26.89 4.11
N PRO A 5 -42.65 -26.31 3.59
CA PRO A 5 -42.43 -26.23 2.15
C PRO A 5 -42.32 -27.62 1.50
N ALA A 6 -42.75 -27.73 0.23
CA ALA A 6 -42.68 -29.00 -0.51
C ALA A 6 -41.22 -29.50 -0.60
N GLY A 7 -41.02 -30.80 -0.30
CA GLY A 7 -39.70 -31.43 -0.34
C GLY A 7 -38.81 -31.20 0.89
N VAL A 8 -39.31 -30.52 1.93
CA VAL A 8 -38.59 -30.33 3.20
C VAL A 8 -39.15 -31.28 4.25
N ASP A 9 -38.26 -31.94 5.00
CA ASP A 9 -38.66 -32.79 6.11
C ASP A 9 -39.39 -31.96 7.19
N PRO A 10 -40.62 -32.34 7.61
CA PRO A 10 -41.40 -31.59 8.59
C PRO A 10 -40.69 -31.40 9.93
N THR A 11 -39.91 -32.38 10.38
CA THR A 11 -39.21 -32.32 11.67
C THR A 11 -38.08 -31.31 11.59
N GLN A 12 -37.26 -31.35 10.53
CA GLN A 12 -36.21 -30.38 10.29
C GLN A 12 -36.77 -28.96 10.14
N TRP A 13 -37.89 -28.80 9.41
CA TRP A 13 -38.55 -27.50 9.28
C TRP A 13 -38.96 -26.94 10.64
N CYS A 14 -39.66 -27.74 11.46
CA CYS A 14 -40.05 -27.34 12.80
C CYS A 14 -38.85 -26.95 13.68
N GLN A 15 -37.73 -27.68 13.59
CA GLN A 15 -36.51 -27.36 14.33
C GLN A 15 -35.90 -26.03 13.90
N ILE A 16 -35.82 -25.76 12.59
CA ILE A 16 -35.28 -24.51 12.04
C ILE A 16 -36.17 -23.32 12.43
N VAL A 17 -37.48 -23.43 12.22
CA VAL A 17 -38.45 -22.38 12.57
C VAL A 17 -38.38 -22.11 14.07
N SER A 18 -38.36 -23.15 14.91
CA SER A 18 -38.25 -23.00 16.36
C SER A 18 -36.95 -22.32 16.77
N LYS A 19 -35.83 -22.66 16.12
CA LYS A 19 -34.53 -22.06 16.38
C LYS A 19 -34.53 -20.58 16.01
N TRP A 20 -34.91 -20.21 14.79
CA TRP A 20 -34.91 -18.81 14.35
C TRP A 20 -35.99 -17.97 14.99
N SER A 21 -37.03 -18.60 15.53
CA SER A 21 -38.08 -17.92 16.31
C SER A 21 -37.62 -17.47 17.69
N GLN A 22 -36.46 -17.95 18.18
CA GLN A 22 -35.93 -17.56 19.49
C GLN A 22 -35.61 -16.06 19.54
N PRO A 23 -35.84 -15.36 20.67
CA PRO A 23 -35.60 -13.93 20.80
C PRO A 23 -34.18 -13.51 20.39
N HIS A 24 -33.14 -14.22 20.86
CA HIS A 24 -31.75 -13.90 20.55
C HIS A 24 -31.40 -14.02 19.04
N ASP A 25 -32.04 -14.95 18.33
CA ASP A 25 -31.83 -15.13 16.88
C ASP A 25 -32.57 -14.02 16.09
N LYS A 26 -33.77 -13.63 16.51
CA LYS A 26 -34.49 -12.46 15.96
C LYS A 26 -33.73 -11.16 16.17
N GLU A 27 -33.19 -10.93 17.37
CA GLU A 27 -32.35 -9.76 17.65
C GLU A 27 -31.09 -9.75 16.79
N ARG A 28 -30.44 -10.91 16.61
CA ARG A 28 -29.29 -11.05 15.72
C ARG A 28 -29.66 -10.74 14.28
N ALA A 29 -30.79 -11.25 13.80
CA ALA A 29 -31.28 -10.98 12.44
C ALA A 29 -31.58 -9.49 12.23
N ALA A 30 -32.26 -8.83 13.19
CA ALA A 30 -32.52 -7.40 13.14
C ALA A 30 -31.21 -6.58 13.11
N ARG A 31 -30.25 -6.90 13.98
CA ARG A 31 -28.93 -6.25 13.99
C ARG A 31 -28.18 -6.44 12.66
N ASN A 32 -28.25 -7.64 12.08
CA ASN A 32 -27.63 -7.91 10.79
C ASN A 32 -28.31 -7.13 9.65
N ALA A 33 -29.64 -6.99 9.67
CA ALA A 33 -30.37 -6.19 8.69
C ALA A 33 -29.99 -4.70 8.78
N GLU A 34 -29.90 -4.14 9.99
CA GLU A 34 -29.44 -2.76 10.17
C GLU A 34 -27.97 -2.57 9.76
N ASN A 35 -27.11 -3.56 10.01
CA ASN A 35 -25.72 -3.50 9.56
C ASN A 35 -25.58 -3.65 8.04
N ALA A 36 -26.44 -4.45 7.39
CA ALA A 36 -26.45 -4.59 5.94
C ALA A 36 -26.76 -3.25 5.24
N LYS A 37 -27.65 -2.42 5.81
CA LYS A 37 -27.94 -1.07 5.31
C LYS A 37 -26.72 -0.14 5.33
N LYS A 38 -25.77 -0.37 6.24
CA LYS A 38 -24.52 0.41 6.35
C LYS A 38 -23.48 0.01 5.30
N GLN A 39 -23.68 -1.08 4.57
CA GLN A 39 -22.77 -1.53 3.53
C GLN A 39 -23.04 -0.77 2.22
N THR A 40 -22.47 0.43 2.09
CA THR A 40 -22.70 1.30 0.93
C THR A 40 -21.81 0.99 -0.28
N CYS A 41 -20.72 0.24 -0.07
CA CYS A 41 -19.68 0.02 -1.09
C CYS A 41 -19.38 -1.49 -1.28
N PRO A 42 -20.35 -2.27 -1.79
CA PRO A 42 -20.20 -3.72 -1.97
C PRO A 42 -19.18 -4.07 -3.05
N HIS A 43 -18.52 -5.23 -2.90
CA HIS A 43 -17.66 -5.76 -3.97
C HIS A 43 -18.48 -6.56 -5.00
N THR A 44 -18.00 -6.65 -6.24
CA THR A 44 -18.73 -7.25 -7.39
C THR A 44 -18.39 -8.71 -7.67
N MET A 45 -17.35 -9.25 -7.04
CA MET A 45 -16.71 -10.51 -7.43
C MET A 45 -17.16 -11.76 -6.63
N GLY A 46 -18.36 -11.72 -6.07
CA GLY A 46 -18.97 -12.89 -5.43
C GLY A 46 -18.10 -13.52 -4.33
N ARG A 47 -17.97 -14.86 -4.36
CA ARG A 47 -17.28 -15.68 -3.34
C ARG A 47 -15.78 -15.90 -3.64
N ILE A 48 -15.09 -14.89 -4.18
CA ILE A 48 -13.66 -14.95 -4.48
C ILE A 48 -12.86 -14.26 -3.37
N SER A 49 -11.90 -14.98 -2.77
CA SER A 49 -11.01 -14.44 -1.73
C SER A 49 -10.06 -13.37 -2.29
N SER A 50 -9.60 -12.45 -1.42
CA SER A 50 -8.64 -11.40 -1.80
C SER A 50 -7.33 -11.98 -2.35
N VAL A 51 -6.82 -13.03 -1.69
CA VAL A 51 -5.57 -13.71 -2.09
C VAL A 51 -5.70 -14.32 -3.48
N ARG A 52 -6.77 -15.08 -3.73
CA ARG A 52 -7.03 -15.66 -5.05
C ARG A 52 -7.10 -14.58 -6.12
N ARG A 53 -7.67 -13.44 -5.78
CA ARG A 53 -7.82 -12.33 -6.71
C ARG A 53 -6.50 -11.67 -7.09
N GLN A 54 -5.66 -11.40 -6.10
CA GLN A 54 -4.31 -10.87 -6.34
C GLN A 54 -3.53 -11.79 -7.28
N GLN A 55 -3.71 -13.11 -7.12
CA GLN A 55 -3.10 -14.10 -8.00
C GLN A 55 -3.69 -14.09 -9.41
N GLU A 56 -5.02 -14.06 -9.55
CA GLU A 56 -5.70 -14.01 -10.86
C GLU A 56 -5.40 -12.73 -11.64
N THR A 57 -5.30 -11.58 -10.96
CA THR A 57 -5.03 -10.29 -11.62
C THR A 57 -3.55 -9.93 -11.67
N SER A 58 -2.69 -10.63 -10.93
CA SER A 58 -1.28 -10.27 -10.72
C SER A 58 -1.09 -8.83 -10.21
N ILE A 59 -2.05 -8.31 -9.44
CA ILE A 59 -2.03 -6.96 -8.87
C ILE A 59 -1.80 -7.05 -7.37
N GLN A 60 -0.67 -6.52 -6.92
CA GLN A 60 -0.36 -6.38 -5.49
C GLN A 60 -0.91 -5.07 -4.89
N ASP A 61 -1.10 -4.07 -5.75
CA ASP A 61 -1.58 -2.75 -5.37
C ASP A 61 -3.02 -2.81 -4.84
N ARG A 62 -3.21 -2.39 -3.58
CA ARG A 62 -4.51 -2.45 -2.90
C ARG A 62 -5.53 -1.48 -3.48
N LEU A 63 -5.10 -0.33 -3.98
CA LEU A 63 -5.97 0.68 -4.61
C LEU A 63 -6.50 0.18 -5.96
N LEU A 64 -5.60 -0.34 -6.81
CA LEU A 64 -5.99 -0.89 -8.12
C LEU A 64 -6.86 -2.15 -7.96
N LEU A 65 -6.49 -3.03 -7.03
CA LEU A 65 -7.33 -4.19 -6.71
C LEU A 65 -8.70 -3.72 -6.19
N TRP A 66 -8.76 -2.70 -5.35
CA TRP A 66 -10.02 -2.15 -4.86
C TRP A 66 -10.92 -1.62 -5.98
N LYS A 67 -10.36 -0.97 -7.01
CA LYS A 67 -11.05 -0.52 -8.23
C LYS A 67 -11.73 -1.70 -8.93
N ILE A 68 -10.94 -2.71 -9.29
CA ILE A 68 -11.39 -3.92 -9.99
C ILE A 68 -12.48 -4.63 -9.20
N ASN A 69 -12.36 -4.63 -7.88
CA ASN A 69 -13.31 -5.29 -6.97
C ASN A 69 -14.67 -4.62 -6.91
N ARG A 70 -14.80 -3.42 -7.44
CA ARG A 70 -15.97 -2.54 -7.33
C ARG A 70 -16.45 -2.03 -8.68
N THR A 71 -15.82 -2.45 -9.76
CA THR A 71 -16.31 -2.28 -11.13
C THR A 71 -16.92 -3.58 -11.62
N ARG A 72 -17.88 -3.46 -12.54
CA ARG A 72 -18.49 -4.58 -13.26
C ARG A 72 -17.72 -4.80 -14.58
N LYS A 73 -18.04 -5.88 -15.30
CA LYS A 73 -17.40 -6.21 -16.59
C LYS A 73 -17.62 -5.15 -17.67
N ASP A 74 -18.72 -4.40 -17.59
CA ASP A 74 -19.04 -3.28 -18.48
C ASP A 74 -18.33 -1.96 -18.08
N GLY A 75 -17.49 -1.98 -17.05
CA GLY A 75 -16.79 -0.81 -16.51
C GLY A 75 -17.61 0.05 -15.56
N SER A 76 -18.91 -0.25 -15.37
CA SER A 76 -19.76 0.50 -14.45
C SER A 76 -19.41 0.23 -12.98
N TRP A 77 -19.65 1.23 -12.13
CA TRP A 77 -19.41 1.12 -10.69
C TRP A 77 -20.50 0.31 -9.99
N SER A 78 -20.11 -0.43 -8.96
CA SER A 78 -21.01 -1.18 -8.07
C SER A 78 -21.97 -0.30 -7.28
N SER A 79 -21.56 0.93 -6.98
CA SER A 79 -22.28 1.92 -6.18
C SER A 79 -21.73 3.31 -6.47
N GLU A 80 -22.54 4.34 -6.24
CA GLU A 80 -22.10 5.73 -6.33
C GLU A 80 -21.01 6.04 -5.30
N ASP A 81 -21.12 5.50 -4.09
CA ASP A 81 -20.08 5.56 -3.06
C ASP A 81 -18.73 5.02 -3.52
N ALA A 82 -18.71 3.95 -4.31
CA ALA A 82 -17.47 3.42 -4.88
C ALA A 82 -16.87 4.40 -5.90
N ARG A 83 -17.72 4.97 -6.77
CA ARG A 83 -17.29 5.96 -7.76
C ARG A 83 -16.67 7.18 -7.10
N GLN A 84 -17.31 7.71 -6.05
CA GLN A 84 -16.83 8.89 -5.32
C GLN A 84 -15.52 8.62 -4.59
N LYS A 85 -15.41 7.47 -3.90
CA LYS A 85 -14.14 7.07 -3.27
C LYS A 85 -13.01 6.93 -4.28
N TRP A 86 -13.27 6.33 -5.44
CA TRP A 86 -12.27 6.26 -6.50
C TRP A 86 -11.84 7.65 -6.98
N ALA A 87 -12.80 8.53 -7.26
CA ALA A 87 -12.52 9.88 -7.71
C ALA A 87 -11.66 10.65 -6.71
N HIS A 88 -11.98 10.56 -5.41
CA HIS A 88 -11.19 11.19 -4.35
C HIS A 88 -9.76 10.63 -4.28
N ALA A 89 -9.57 9.31 -4.39
CA ALA A 89 -8.23 8.73 -4.43
C ALA A 89 -7.43 9.18 -5.66
N SER A 90 -8.08 9.26 -6.83
CA SER A 90 -7.44 9.74 -8.07
C SER A 90 -7.06 11.22 -7.99
N GLU A 91 -7.90 12.06 -7.38
CA GLU A 91 -7.62 13.47 -7.16
C GLU A 91 -6.42 13.68 -6.25
N MET A 92 -6.35 12.97 -5.11
CA MET A 92 -5.19 13.00 -4.21
C MET A 92 -3.86 12.64 -4.89
N LEU A 93 -3.88 11.67 -5.82
CA LEU A 93 -2.70 11.28 -6.58
C LEU A 93 -2.34 12.35 -7.62
N ALA A 94 -3.34 12.92 -8.29
CA ALA A 94 -3.14 13.97 -9.29
C ALA A 94 -2.50 15.23 -8.69
N GLU A 95 -2.83 15.58 -7.44
CA GLU A 95 -2.17 16.68 -6.70
C GLU A 95 -0.66 16.45 -6.54
N GLU A 96 -0.21 15.19 -6.47
CA GLU A 96 1.20 14.79 -6.40
C GLU A 96 1.80 14.55 -7.81
N GLY A 97 1.03 14.82 -8.88
CA GLY A 97 1.44 14.58 -10.26
C GLY A 97 1.51 13.10 -10.65
N LEU A 98 0.83 12.23 -9.90
CA LEU A 98 0.81 10.78 -10.08
C LEU A 98 -0.56 10.29 -10.53
N MET A 99 -0.57 9.21 -11.31
CA MET A 99 -1.77 8.44 -11.62
C MET A 99 -1.75 7.09 -10.89
N PRO A 100 -2.92 6.53 -10.51
CA PRO A 100 -2.98 5.21 -9.88
C PRO A 100 -2.25 4.13 -10.69
N GLU A 101 -2.31 4.22 -12.02
CA GLU A 101 -1.73 3.28 -12.97
C GLU A 101 -0.20 3.39 -13.09
N ASP A 102 0.43 4.44 -12.55
CA ASP A 102 1.89 4.60 -12.55
C ASP A 102 2.62 3.56 -11.67
N GLY A 103 1.87 2.81 -10.85
CA GLY A 103 2.40 1.73 -10.02
C GLY A 103 3.18 2.21 -8.80
N ASN A 104 3.03 3.48 -8.40
CA ASN A 104 3.59 3.99 -7.15
C ASN A 104 2.83 3.39 -5.95
N LEU A 105 3.31 2.25 -5.46
CA LEU A 105 2.69 1.49 -4.36
C LEU A 105 2.52 2.31 -3.08
N GLU A 106 3.45 3.20 -2.75
CA GLU A 106 3.39 4.00 -1.53
C GLU A 106 2.31 5.09 -1.61
N ALA A 107 2.29 5.83 -2.73
CA ALA A 107 1.27 6.85 -2.98
C ALA A 107 -0.12 6.22 -3.08
N ASN A 108 -0.23 5.09 -3.79
CA ASN A 108 -1.49 4.35 -3.91
C ASN A 108 -1.97 3.80 -2.57
N GLU A 109 -1.06 3.32 -1.70
CA GLU A 109 -1.41 2.88 -0.35
C GLU A 109 -1.87 4.05 0.54
N LYS A 110 -1.26 5.23 0.40
CA LYS A 110 -1.69 6.46 1.08
C LYS A 110 -3.10 6.87 0.66
N ALA A 111 -3.36 6.92 -0.65
CA ALA A 111 -4.69 7.22 -1.19
C ALA A 111 -5.73 6.16 -0.79
N PHE A 112 -5.37 4.87 -0.80
CA PHE A 112 -6.22 3.79 -0.33
C PHE A 112 -6.63 3.97 1.15
N LYS A 113 -5.67 4.29 2.03
CA LYS A 113 -5.95 4.55 3.45
C LYS A 113 -6.87 5.75 3.65
N ALA A 114 -6.75 6.79 2.83
CA ALA A 114 -7.64 7.96 2.90
C ALA A 114 -9.10 7.59 2.60
N ILE A 115 -9.35 6.76 1.59
CA ILE A 115 -10.73 6.40 1.19
C ILE A 115 -11.34 5.26 2.01
N MET A 116 -10.52 4.40 2.62
CA MET A 116 -10.96 3.25 3.41
C MET A 116 -10.91 3.46 4.92
N GLY A 117 -10.12 4.44 5.38
CA GLY A 117 -9.81 4.68 6.78
C GLY A 117 -8.72 3.75 7.34
N PRO A 118 -8.34 3.96 8.61
CA PRO A 118 -7.28 3.19 9.27
C PRO A 118 -7.64 1.71 9.38
N GLU A 119 -6.63 0.85 9.41
CA GLU A 119 -6.79 -0.60 9.60
C GLU A 119 -7.51 -0.92 10.93
N HIS A 120 -8.22 -2.05 10.96
CA HIS A 120 -8.86 -2.49 12.20
C HIS A 120 -7.85 -3.20 13.12
N PRO A 121 -8.01 -3.14 14.44
CA PRO A 121 -7.19 -3.92 15.37
C PRO A 121 -7.18 -5.40 14.99
N GLY A 122 -5.99 -5.96 14.77
CA GLY A 122 -5.81 -7.37 14.42
C GLY A 122 -6.26 -7.79 13.01
N ARG A 123 -6.75 -6.87 12.17
CA ARG A 123 -7.26 -7.22 10.83
C ARG A 123 -6.92 -6.20 9.76
N VAL A 124 -6.38 -6.70 8.64
CA VAL A 124 -6.16 -5.91 7.43
C VAL A 124 -7.46 -5.82 6.60
N ARG A 125 -7.85 -4.60 6.26
CA ARG A 125 -8.97 -4.26 5.38
C ARG A 125 -8.78 -4.94 4.03
N THR A 126 -9.92 -5.37 3.48
CA THR A 126 -10.07 -6.04 2.18
C THR A 126 -9.36 -7.39 2.02
N GLN A 127 -8.47 -7.81 2.93
CA GLN A 127 -7.70 -9.05 2.79
C GLN A 127 -8.41 -10.32 3.27
N GLY A 128 -9.53 -10.19 3.98
CA GLY A 128 -10.34 -11.31 4.44
C GLY A 128 -10.22 -11.58 5.93
N PHE A 129 -10.47 -12.82 6.35
CA PHE A 129 -10.36 -13.28 7.74
C PHE A 129 -8.95 -13.82 8.00
N GLY A 130 -8.40 -13.56 9.20
CA GLY A 130 -7.12 -14.11 9.64
C GLY A 130 -5.85 -13.38 9.18
N VAL A 131 -5.97 -12.36 8.31
CA VAL A 131 -4.81 -11.54 7.88
C VAL A 131 -4.57 -10.42 8.88
N THR A 132 -3.45 -10.50 9.62
CA THR A 132 -3.08 -9.50 10.63
C THR A 132 -2.12 -8.44 10.07
N PRO A 133 -2.20 -7.19 10.55
CA PRO A 133 -1.28 -6.13 10.11
C PRO A 133 0.20 -6.49 10.29
N SER A 134 0.56 -7.15 11.40
CA SER A 134 1.94 -7.58 11.68
C SER A 134 2.52 -8.56 10.67
N ARG A 135 1.68 -9.39 10.04
CA ARG A 135 2.09 -10.33 9.00
C ARG A 135 2.08 -9.71 7.61
N TYR A 136 1.11 -8.82 7.37
CA TYR A 136 0.89 -8.24 6.05
C TYR A 136 1.80 -7.04 5.76
N PHE A 137 2.09 -6.24 6.78
CA PHE A 137 3.00 -5.10 6.72
C PHE A 137 4.22 -5.35 7.60
N PRO A 138 5.16 -6.22 7.19
CA PRO A 138 6.29 -6.64 8.03
C PRO A 138 7.20 -5.48 8.45
N GLN A 139 7.15 -4.35 7.72
CA GLN A 139 7.92 -3.13 8.01
C GLN A 139 7.11 -2.07 8.77
N SER A 140 5.79 -2.25 8.91
CA SER A 140 4.93 -1.33 9.67
C SER A 140 4.82 -1.81 11.12
N THR A 141 5.93 -1.78 11.85
CA THR A 141 5.84 -1.72 13.31
C THR A 141 5.31 -0.34 13.65
N THR A 142 3.99 -0.23 13.82
CA THR A 142 3.41 0.91 14.52
C THR A 142 4.06 0.96 15.89
N THR A 143 4.96 1.91 16.06
CA THR A 143 5.46 2.37 17.34
C THR A 143 4.25 2.79 18.17
N GLN A 144 3.94 2.02 19.22
CA GLN A 144 3.54 2.51 20.54
C GLN A 144 3.36 1.29 21.46
N GLY A 145 4.42 1.00 22.20
CA GLY A 145 4.52 -0.09 23.15
C GLY A 145 5.99 -0.21 23.54
N SER A 146 6.35 0.45 24.62
CA SER A 146 7.69 0.55 25.20
C SER A 146 8.49 -0.75 25.14
N GLY A 147 9.74 -0.70 24.68
CA GLY A 147 10.73 -1.75 24.91
C GLY A 147 11.69 -2.02 23.75
N SER A 148 12.93 -1.52 23.91
CA SER A 148 14.17 -1.93 23.24
C SER A 148 14.34 -1.76 21.72
N GLY A 149 15.02 -0.66 21.40
CA GLY A 149 16.07 -0.49 20.38
C GLY A 149 16.18 -1.50 19.24
N GLY A 150 15.85 -1.04 18.03
CA GLY A 150 16.19 -1.73 16.80
C GLY A 150 16.03 -0.80 15.60
N ASN A 151 17.18 -0.30 15.11
CA ASN A 151 17.37 0.56 13.93
C ASN A 151 16.26 0.45 12.86
N THR A 152 15.43 1.46 12.77
CA THR A 152 14.41 1.55 11.71
C THR A 152 15.09 1.75 10.35
N ALA A 153 14.39 1.42 9.27
CA ALA A 153 14.90 1.68 7.91
C ALA A 153 15.23 3.18 7.71
N PHE A 154 14.46 4.06 8.37
CA PHE A 154 14.71 5.50 8.38
C PHE A 154 16.04 5.86 9.05
N ASP A 155 16.34 5.29 10.22
CA ASP A 155 17.62 5.51 10.91
C ASP A 155 18.82 5.07 10.05
N ARG A 156 18.65 4.01 9.25
CA ARG A 156 19.68 3.56 8.31
C ARG A 156 19.86 4.53 7.16
N VAL A 157 18.78 5.09 6.62
CA VAL A 157 18.85 6.09 5.52
C VAL A 157 19.54 7.36 6.01
N VAL A 158 19.15 7.89 7.18
CA VAL A 158 19.79 9.07 7.77
C VAL A 158 21.29 8.83 8.00
N LYS A 159 21.66 7.65 8.49
CA LYS A 159 23.06 7.27 8.69
C LYS A 159 23.82 7.11 7.36
N LEU A 160 23.17 6.58 6.32
CA LEU A 160 23.76 6.52 4.98
C LEU A 160 23.99 7.90 4.38
N GLU A 161 23.04 8.83 4.55
CA GLU A 161 23.19 10.21 4.09
C GLU A 161 24.40 10.89 4.74
N GLU A 162 24.61 10.67 6.04
CA GLU A 162 25.76 11.19 6.76
C GLU A 162 27.08 10.59 6.21
N VAL A 163 27.14 9.27 6.02
CA VAL A 163 28.31 8.60 5.42
C VAL A 163 28.61 9.11 4.01
N VAL A 164 27.58 9.35 3.20
CA VAL A 164 27.74 9.91 1.84
C VAL A 164 28.32 11.32 1.91
N ARG A 165 27.87 12.17 2.84
CA ARG A 165 28.42 13.52 3.03
C ARG A 165 29.89 13.48 3.43
N THR A 166 30.26 12.59 4.36
CA THR A 166 31.66 12.42 4.79
C THR A 166 32.54 11.98 3.62
N LEU A 167 32.14 10.95 2.88
CA LEU A 167 32.89 10.47 1.71
C LEU A 167 33.03 11.55 0.64
N GLN A 168 32.00 12.34 0.39
CA GLN A 168 32.08 13.46 -0.55
C GLN A 168 33.09 14.53 -0.11
N SER A 169 33.24 14.76 1.19
CA SER A 169 34.23 15.70 1.71
C SER A 169 35.66 15.17 1.57
N GLU A 170 35.88 13.88 1.86
CA GLU A 170 37.19 13.23 1.74
C GLU A 170 37.67 13.17 0.29
N VAL A 171 36.77 12.83 -0.65
CA VAL A 171 37.08 12.83 -2.09
C VAL A 171 37.46 14.24 -2.58
N ARG A 172 36.83 15.28 -2.03
CA ARG A 172 37.14 16.67 -2.39
C ARG A 172 38.52 17.07 -1.87
N GLN A 173 38.82 16.74 -0.63
CA GLN A 173 40.11 17.01 0.01
C GLN A 173 41.28 16.25 -0.66
N LEU A 174 41.06 14.99 -1.05
CA LEU A 174 42.04 14.21 -1.81
C LEU A 174 42.37 14.85 -3.17
N LYS A 175 41.36 15.39 -3.87
CA LYS A 175 41.57 16.09 -5.15
C LYS A 175 42.39 17.37 -4.97
N GLU A 176 42.12 18.14 -3.92
CA GLU A 176 42.84 19.38 -3.61
C GLU A 176 44.30 19.11 -3.22
N ASN A 177 44.55 18.10 -2.38
CA ASN A 177 45.90 17.69 -1.99
C ASN A 177 46.72 17.21 -3.18
N ASN A 178 46.11 16.51 -4.14
CA ASN A 178 46.81 16.04 -5.34
C ASN A 178 47.17 17.20 -6.30
N GLN A 179 46.32 18.22 -6.41
CA GLN A 179 46.58 19.41 -7.23
C GLN A 179 47.72 20.29 -6.66
N GLN A 180 47.90 20.31 -5.35
CA GLN A 180 48.98 21.07 -4.71
C GLN A 180 50.35 20.38 -4.79
N GLN A 181 50.42 19.10 -5.18
CA GLN A 181 51.68 18.34 -5.29
C GLN A 181 52.37 18.40 -6.65
N HIS A 182 51.83 19.15 -7.63
CA HIS A 182 52.54 19.48 -8.86
C HIS A 182 53.07 20.93 -8.82
N PRO A 183 54.39 21.17 -8.71
CA PRO A 183 54.94 22.51 -8.87
C PRO A 183 54.89 22.94 -10.35
N PRO A 184 54.73 24.24 -10.65
CA PRO A 184 54.96 24.74 -12.00
C PRO A 184 56.45 24.60 -12.31
N GLY A 185 56.78 23.77 -13.30
CA GLY A 185 58.13 23.71 -13.86
C GLY A 185 58.52 25.07 -14.43
N SER A 186 59.29 25.83 -13.66
CA SER A 186 60.05 26.99 -14.13
C SER A 186 61.37 26.50 -14.70
N SER A 187 61.60 26.75 -15.99
CA SER A 187 62.93 27.13 -16.51
C SER A 187 62.75 27.74 -17.89
N THR A 188 62.59 29.06 -17.89
CA THR A 188 62.94 29.95 -19.00
C THR A 188 64.45 30.19 -18.98
N LEU A 189 65.13 29.95 -20.11
CA LEU A 189 66.03 30.88 -20.82
C LEU A 189 67.13 30.13 -21.58
N GLY A 190 67.24 30.43 -22.87
CA GLY A 190 68.33 30.02 -23.72
C GLY A 190 68.03 30.25 -25.20
N ASP A 191 67.67 31.48 -25.57
CA ASP A 191 67.92 31.96 -26.92
C ASP A 191 69.42 31.81 -27.20
N ASN A 192 69.77 31.08 -28.24
CA ASN A 192 70.99 31.32 -28.99
C ASN A 192 70.69 31.01 -30.45
N ASP A 193 70.42 32.09 -31.17
CA ASP A 193 70.49 32.13 -32.62
C ASP A 193 71.87 31.68 -33.12
N GLN A 194 71.84 31.20 -34.37
CA GLN A 194 72.85 31.37 -35.43
C GLN A 194 73.78 30.20 -35.85
N PHE A 195 73.65 29.95 -37.17
CA PHE A 195 74.55 29.33 -38.17
C PHE A 195 74.45 27.83 -38.51
N SER A 196 73.82 27.57 -39.67
CA SER A 196 73.93 26.41 -40.59
C SER A 196 75.37 26.22 -41.15
N PRO A 197 75.64 25.37 -42.17
CA PRO A 197 75.07 24.07 -42.59
C PRO A 197 76.18 22.99 -42.84
N ASN A 198 75.79 21.72 -43.03
CA ASN A 198 76.20 20.88 -44.18
C ASN A 198 75.33 19.62 -44.25
#